data_AF-A0AAX3HZW1-F1
#
_entry.id   AF-A0AAX3HZW1-F1
#
_cell.length_a   1.000
_cell.length_b   1.000
_cell.length_c   1.000
_cell.angle_alpha   90.00
_cell.angle_beta   90.00
_cell.angle_gamma   90.00
#
_symmetry.space_group_name_H-M   'P 1'
#
loop_
_entity.id
_entity.type
_entity.pdbx_description
1 polymer ?
#
loop_
_entity_poly.entity_id
_entity_poly.type
_entity_poly.pdbx_seq_one_letter_code
_entity_poly.pdbx_strand_id
1 'polypeptide(L)'
;MPEFAHHDLELLNPSFDSGLVDVLSELEHLRRLQLGGDTPPAVFFQLKALFHTLESLGSARIEGNHTTLADYIESKVEGAAEASDPLREIANIEKAHGLRRKHHADRR
;
A
#
# COMPACT_ATOMS: atom_id res chain seq x y z
N MET A 1 21.18 18.45 21.24
CA MET A 1 22.10 17.58 20.49
C MET A 1 21.48 16.20 20.46
N PRO A 2 21.20 15.58 19.30
CA PRO A 2 20.72 14.20 19.28
C PRO A 2 21.83 13.28 19.80
N GLU A 3 21.49 12.44 20.77
CA GLU A 3 22.42 11.50 21.40
C GLU A 3 22.42 10.20 20.60
N PHE A 4 23.60 9.68 20.28
CA PHE A 4 23.71 8.42 19.57
C PHE A 4 23.47 7.26 20.53
N ALA A 5 22.34 6.56 20.37
CA ALA A 5 22.08 5.30 21.05
C ALA A 5 22.66 4.14 20.22
N HIS A 6 23.73 3.54 20.73
CA HIS A 6 24.30 2.34 20.12
C HIS A 6 23.36 1.14 20.37
N HIS A 7 23.03 0.42 19.30
CA HIS A 7 22.28 -0.83 19.37
C HIS A 7 23.14 -1.93 18.75
N ASP A 8 23.51 -2.93 19.55
CA ASP A 8 24.16 -4.11 19.03
C ASP A 8 23.16 -4.90 18.17
N LEU A 9 23.52 -5.11 16.90
CA LEU A 9 22.72 -5.90 15.97
C LEU A 9 22.92 -7.37 16.30
N GLU A 10 21.89 -8.01 16.85
CA GLU A 10 21.86 -9.45 17.07
C GLU A 10 21.27 -10.17 15.84
N LEU A 11 21.87 -11.30 15.49
CA LEU A 11 21.29 -12.19 14.49
C LEU A 11 20.07 -12.88 15.10
N LEU A 12 18.89 -12.62 14.51
CA LEU A 12 17.69 -13.38 14.83
C LEU A 12 17.92 -14.84 14.44
N ASN A 13 17.91 -15.75 15.43
CA ASN A 13 17.94 -17.20 15.21
C ASN A 13 16.56 -17.78 15.56
N PRO A 14 15.53 -17.54 14.73
CA PRO A 14 14.22 -18.10 14.99
C PRO A 14 14.32 -19.62 14.97
N SER A 15 13.76 -20.26 15.99
CA SER A 15 13.72 -21.72 16.04
C SER A 15 12.91 -22.25 14.86
N PHE A 16 13.36 -23.36 14.27
CA PHE A 16 12.74 -23.97 13.09
C PHE A 16 11.34 -24.54 13.37
N ASP A 17 10.97 -24.71 14.64
CA ASP A 17 9.64 -25.09 15.11
C ASP A 17 8.74 -23.89 15.46
N SER A 18 9.16 -22.66 15.17
CA SER A 18 8.35 -21.47 15.41
C SER A 18 7.35 -21.23 14.27
N GLY A 19 6.11 -20.84 14.62
CA GLY A 19 5.09 -20.51 13.61
C GLY A 19 5.46 -19.33 12.70
N LEU A 20 6.49 -18.55 13.04
CA LEU A 20 7.06 -17.53 12.16
C LEU A 20 7.73 -18.14 10.92
N VAL A 21 8.40 -19.30 11.07
CA VAL A 21 9.04 -20.01 9.97
C VAL A 21 8.01 -20.54 8.98
N ASP A 22 6.85 -20.97 9.47
CA ASP A 22 5.72 -21.38 8.62
C ASP A 22 5.20 -20.21 7.79
N VAL A 23 4.90 -19.06 8.44
CA VAL A 23 4.46 -17.84 7.73
C VAL A 23 5.49 -17.37 6.71
N LEU A 24 6.78 -17.38 7.07
CA LEU A 24 7.85 -17.01 6.16
C LEU A 24 7.89 -17.93 4.94
N SER A 25 7.76 -19.24 5.16
CA SER A 25 7.74 -20.24 4.10
C SER A 25 6.53 -20.06 3.17
N GLU A 26 5.36 -19.72 3.70
CA GLU A 26 4.18 -19.38 2.92
C GLU A 26 4.37 -18.10 2.08
N LEU A 27 4.94 -17.04 2.66
CA LEU A 27 5.25 -15.81 1.92
C LEU A 27 6.25 -16.06 0.78
N GLU A 28 7.28 -16.86 1.03
CA GLU A 28 8.24 -17.28 0.01
C GLU A 28 7.60 -18.15 -1.08
N HIS A 29 6.66 -19.01 -0.71
CA HIS A 29 5.85 -19.75 -1.68
C HIS A 29 5.04 -18.81 -2.56
N LEU A 30 4.38 -17.80 -1.99
CA LEU A 30 3.58 -16.83 -2.73
C LEU A 30 4.46 -15.99 -3.68
N ARG A 31 5.70 -15.68 -3.29
CA ARG A 31 6.62 -14.86 -4.11
C ARG A 31 6.92 -15.48 -5.49
N ARG A 32 6.86 -16.80 -5.63
CA ARG A 32 7.12 -17.48 -6.91
C ARG A 32 5.94 -17.45 -7.89
N LEU A 33 4.75 -17.06 -7.42
CA LEU A 33 3.57 -16.98 -8.27
C LEU A 33 3.73 -15.81 -9.24
N GLN A 34 3.81 -16.13 -10.53
CA GLN A 34 3.73 -15.11 -11.57
C GLN A 34 2.27 -14.69 -11.73
N LEU A 35 2.01 -13.41 -11.54
CA LEU A 35 0.69 -12.84 -11.76
C LEU A 35 0.39 -12.86 -13.27
N GLY A 36 -0.47 -13.78 -13.68
CA GLY A 36 -1.00 -13.91 -15.02
C GLY A 36 -2.46 -14.35 -14.94
N GLY A 37 -3.24 -14.08 -15.99
CA GLY A 37 -4.65 -14.43 -16.03
C GLY A 37 -5.27 -14.16 -17.39
N ASP A 38 -6.49 -14.65 -17.56
CA ASP A 38 -7.35 -14.44 -18.73
C ASP A 38 -8.17 -13.15 -18.62
N THR A 39 -8.06 -12.43 -17.50
CA THR A 39 -8.79 -11.19 -17.25
C THR A 39 -8.37 -10.11 -18.26
N PRO A 40 -9.33 -9.50 -18.98
CA PRO A 40 -9.04 -8.40 -19.90
C PRO A 40 -8.26 -7.27 -19.20
N PRO A 41 -7.20 -6.71 -19.82
CA PRO A 41 -6.34 -5.71 -19.17
C PRO A 41 -7.11 -4.50 -18.64
N ALA A 42 -8.13 -4.03 -19.35
CA ALA A 42 -8.94 -2.89 -18.92
C ALA A 42 -9.66 -3.16 -17.57
N VAL A 43 -10.26 -4.34 -17.43
CA VAL A 43 -10.96 -4.76 -16.20
C VAL A 43 -9.95 -4.91 -15.06
N PHE A 44 -8.82 -5.54 -15.32
CA PHE A 44 -7.75 -5.70 -14.34
C PHE A 44 -7.27 -4.34 -13.81
N PHE A 45 -6.99 -3.37 -14.69
CA PHE A 45 -6.51 -2.05 -14.26
C PHE A 45 -7.59 -1.23 -13.53
N GLN A 46 -8.87 -1.40 -13.87
CA GLN A 46 -9.97 -0.80 -13.12
C GLN A 46 -10.06 -1.35 -11.69
N LEU A 47 -10.03 -2.67 -11.54
CA LEU A 47 -10.01 -3.32 -10.22
C LEU A 47 -8.78 -2.91 -9.42
N LYS A 48 -7.62 -2.85 -10.06
CA LYS A 48 -6.37 -2.39 -9.45
C LYS A 48 -6.48 -0.95 -8.92
N ALA A 49 -7.11 -0.06 -9.67
CA ALA A 49 -7.34 1.31 -9.24
C ALA A 49 -8.25 1.36 -8.01
N LEU A 50 -9.34 0.59 -8.01
CA LEU A 50 -10.26 0.48 -6.86
C LEU A 50 -9.51 0.03 -5.59
N PHE A 51 -8.70 -1.03 -5.68
CA PHE A 51 -7.93 -1.52 -4.54
C PHE A 51 -6.92 -0.49 -4.01
N HIS A 52 -6.28 0.27 -4.89
CA HIS A 52 -5.38 1.34 -4.46
C HIS A 52 -6.11 2.47 -3.74
N THR A 53 -7.31 2.85 -4.19
CA THR A 53 -8.13 3.86 -3.51
C THR A 53 -8.53 3.37 -2.12
N LEU A 54 -8.94 2.10 -1.99
CA LEU A 54 -9.25 1.50 -0.69
C LEU A 54 -8.02 1.44 0.21
N GLU A 55 -6.85 1.11 -0.34
CA GLU A 55 -5.58 1.10 0.41
C GLU A 55 -5.24 2.50 0.91
N SER A 56 -5.35 3.55 0.08
CA SER A 56 -5.09 4.93 0.49
C SER A 56 -6.05 5.40 1.57
N LEU A 57 -7.34 5.06 1.47
CA LEU A 57 -8.33 5.35 2.51
C LEU A 57 -8.01 4.59 3.81
N GLY A 58 -7.62 3.32 3.72
CA GLY A 58 -7.24 2.48 4.85
C GLY A 58 -5.98 3.00 5.56
N SER A 59 -4.96 3.43 4.81
CA SER A 59 -3.76 4.05 5.36
C SER A 59 -4.08 5.35 6.10
N ALA A 60 -4.83 6.26 5.47
CA ALA A 60 -5.23 7.51 6.10
C ALA A 60 -6.06 7.26 7.37
N ARG A 61 -6.94 6.24 7.36
CA ARG A 61 -7.75 5.86 8.53
C ARG A 61 -6.90 5.48 9.74
N ILE A 62 -5.80 4.76 9.55
CA ILE A 62 -4.90 4.36 10.63
C ILE A 62 -4.23 5.60 11.26
N GLU A 63 -3.97 6.64 10.45
CA GLU A 63 -3.40 7.92 10.90
C GLU A 63 -4.46 8.89 11.48
N GLY A 64 -5.72 8.45 11.61
CA GLY A 64 -6.80 9.23 12.23
C GLY A 64 -7.70 9.98 11.25
N ASN A 65 -7.56 9.76 9.95
CA ASN A 65 -8.47 10.34 8.96
C ASN A 65 -9.84 9.64 8.99
N HIS A 66 -10.92 10.43 9.13
CA HIS A 66 -12.28 9.91 9.28
C HIS A 66 -13.12 9.94 8.00
N THR A 67 -12.58 10.40 6.86
CA THR A 67 -13.27 10.38 5.56
C THR A 67 -13.79 8.98 5.26
N THR A 68 -15.06 8.87 4.89
CA THR A 68 -15.68 7.59 4.50
C THR A 68 -15.48 7.33 3.02
N LEU A 69 -15.69 6.07 2.60
CA LEU A 69 -15.63 5.73 1.18
C LEU A 69 -16.66 6.52 0.36
N ALA A 70 -17.85 6.75 0.93
CA ALA A 70 -18.91 7.53 0.27
C ALA A 70 -18.46 8.98 0.04
N ASP A 71 -17.96 9.65 1.09
CA ASP A 71 -17.48 11.04 1.01
C ASP A 71 -16.35 11.17 -0.02
N TYR A 72 -15.44 10.19 -0.06
CA TYR A 72 -14.33 10.20 -1.00
C TYR A 72 -14.79 10.02 -2.46
N ILE A 73 -15.71 9.10 -2.71
CA ILE A 73 -16.26 8.89 -4.06
C ILE A 73 -17.03 10.13 -4.52
N GLU A 74 -17.87 10.70 -3.66
CA GLU A 74 -18.63 11.91 -3.96
C GLU A 74 -17.69 13.06 -4.32
N SER A 75 -16.69 13.34 -3.48
CA SER A 75 -15.69 14.38 -3.76
C SER A 75 -14.87 14.10 -5.04
N LYS A 76 -14.58 12.84 -5.38
CA LYS A 76 -13.92 12.48 -6.65
C LYS A 76 -14.80 12.75 -7.87
N VAL A 77 -16.09 12.42 -7.79
CA VAL A 77 -17.06 12.67 -8.87
C VAL A 77 -17.26 14.16 -9.09
N GLU A 78 -17.26 14.95 -8.02
CA GLU A 78 -17.37 16.41 -8.05
C GLU A 78 -16.07 17.13 -8.45
N GLY A 79 -14.95 16.41 -8.57
CA GLY A 79 -13.63 17.00 -8.83
C GLY A 79 -13.03 17.76 -7.63
N ALA A 80 -13.58 17.56 -6.44
CA ALA A 80 -13.23 18.19 -5.17
C ALA A 80 -12.33 17.30 -4.28
N ALA A 81 -11.69 16.27 -4.83
CA ALA A 81 -10.86 15.32 -4.08
C ALA A 81 -9.61 15.90 -3.39
N GLU A 82 -9.34 17.20 -3.52
CA GLU A 82 -8.28 17.93 -2.80
C GLU A 82 -8.83 19.18 -2.09
N ALA A 83 -10.15 19.30 -1.95
CA ALA A 83 -10.80 20.50 -1.43
C ALA A 83 -10.62 20.71 0.08
N SER A 84 -10.31 19.66 0.82
CA SER A 84 -10.06 19.70 2.27
C SER A 84 -8.77 18.98 2.63
N ASP A 85 -8.19 19.32 3.79
CA ASP A 85 -6.96 18.68 4.27
C ASP A 85 -7.09 17.15 4.40
N PRO A 86 -8.18 16.58 4.96
CA PRO A 86 -8.38 15.12 5.00
C PRO A 86 -8.44 14.47 3.61
N LEU A 87 -9.09 15.12 2.63
CA LEU A 87 -9.14 14.61 1.26
C LEU A 87 -7.78 14.70 0.57
N ARG A 88 -7.05 15.79 0.82
CA ARG A 88 -5.72 16.04 0.26
C ARG A 88 -4.70 15.04 0.77
N GLU A 89 -4.80 14.63 2.04
CA GLU A 89 -3.99 13.55 2.60
C GLU A 89 -4.16 12.24 1.81
N ILE A 90 -5.41 11.82 1.60
CA ILE A 90 -5.72 10.61 0.82
C ILE A 90 -5.20 10.74 -0.62
N ALA A 91 -5.42 11.90 -1.26
CA ALA A 91 -4.94 12.18 -2.61
C ALA A 91 -3.41 12.15 -2.71
N ASN A 92 -2.69 12.59 -1.68
CA ASN A 92 -1.23 12.54 -1.63
C ASN A 92 -0.72 11.09 -1.55
N ILE A 93 -1.37 10.22 -0.76
CA ILE A 93 -1.04 8.80 -0.69
C ILE A 93 -1.26 8.12 -2.05
N GLU A 94 -2.40 8.37 -2.71
CA GLU A 94 -2.67 7.85 -4.05
C GLU A 94 -1.61 8.30 -5.08
N LYS A 95 -1.23 9.58 -5.07
CA LYS A 95 -0.17 10.12 -5.94
C LYS A 95 1.17 9.44 -5.68
N ALA A 96 1.52 9.18 -4.41
CA ALA A 96 2.75 8.49 -4.05
C ALA A 96 2.79 7.05 -4.59
N HIS A 97 1.67 6.32 -4.51
CA HIS A 97 1.53 5.00 -5.14
C HIS A 97 1.77 5.06 -6.66
N GLY A 98 1.22 6.07 -7.34
CA GLY A 98 1.45 6.33 -8.75
C GLY A 98 2.93 6.59 -9.08
N LEU A 99 3.60 7.42 -8.27
CA LEU A 99 5.01 7.78 -8.45
C LEU A 99 5.94 6.56 -8.29
N ARG A 100 5.74 5.75 -7.24
CA ARG A 100 6.52 4.51 -7.01
C ARG A 100 6.44 3.58 -8.21
N ARG A 101 5.26 3.46 -8.84
CA ARG A 101 5.07 2.58 -10.00
C ARG A 101 5.82 3.06 -11.23
N LYS A 102 5.81 4.37 -11.51
CA LYS A 102 6.60 4.95 -12.61
C LYS A 102 8.09 4.71 -12.40
N HIS A 103 8.57 4.95 -11.18
CA HIS A 103 9.98 4.75 -10.85
C HIS A 103 10.44 3.29 -10.94
N HIS A 104 9.60 2.31 -10.58
CA HIS A 104 9.93 0.89 -10.72
C HIS A 104 9.82 0.36 -12.16
N ALA A 105 9.05 1.02 -13.03
CA ALA A 105 8.99 0.70 -14.45
C ALA A 105 10.25 1.18 -15.19
N ASP A 106 10.78 2.35 -14.85
CA ASP A 106 12.01 2.91 -15.46
C ASP A 106 13.31 2.23 -15.00
N ARG A 107 13.25 1.35 -13.98
CA ARG A 107 14.43 0.63 -13.44
C ARG A 107 14.54 -0.83 -13.91
N ARG A 108 13.77 -1.24 -14.92
CA ARG A 108 13.85 -2.58 -15.53
C ARG A 108 14.28 -2.52 -16.98
#